data_AF-A0A1F3C863-F1
#
_entry.id   AF-A0A1F3C863-F1
#
_cell.length_a   1.000
_cell.length_b   1.000
_cell.length_c   1.000
_cell.angle_alpha   90.00
_cell.angle_beta   90.00
_cell.angle_gamma   90.00
#
_symmetry.space_group_name_H-M   'P 1'
#
loop_
_entity.id
_entity.type
_entity.pdbx_description
1 polymer ?
#
loop_
_entity_poly.entity_id
_entity_poly.type
_entity_poly.pdbx_seq_one_letter_code
_entity_poly.pdbx_strand_id
1 'polypeptide(L)'
;MSWLTRVFRRRASGEDITLLRLRTTRFRQLLGSYASLLALLEDAADKQGGGYILDRQYVIALVEQVAELADAVVFDLNVITSHRNLPFYEVADGLRAQLRAVLAQGSGGGSDTVSEVRTQTAVPLQTVSPSTLAAALARSEVLYRQSGHVACRGVAAGPVCNLSDGRQSGALPPGSVLVATDVEVEQAALAAGRAGAILLDLGSAAGTAARLARELRVPAILGLGDATSRLATGTEVTVDADENVVYRGRVNELLDYYRSGRPGGEDEEEYQLLRSVREAAFPLTVGAGRTEPALSDCRTVRDLVHLAHGLAGDALHELLSTERGGTGTLVRLGGPAWCEVRVVHLDGLHRSDPSGGIMPSEVRSRPLRAFLEGFSNHHGTSSAGHHGADHHAAKHGAGEQRMPGLAPCTLRAAATDEHALAVMTLSRGFDMLDATAGGGRESNTVYCRFAACGDGDPEAARGAVAAGVLMRLGFAVSVMAGQASGWLRGLPWAETEDRVRIVGYLFARLARPGTAGWERSAVEPDVEAFMRSCA
;
A
#
# COMPACT_ATOMS: atom_id res chain seq x y z
N MET A 1 13.33 32.64 -40.96
CA MET A 1 12.90 31.26 -40.66
C MET A 1 13.16 30.78 -39.23
N SER A 2 13.88 31.52 -38.36
CA SER A 2 14.17 31.12 -36.96
C SER A 2 13.01 31.31 -35.96
N TRP A 3 12.03 32.15 -36.27
CA TRP A 3 10.89 32.41 -35.36
C TRP A 3 9.83 31.30 -35.43
N LEU A 4 9.54 30.77 -36.63
CA LEU A 4 8.63 29.66 -36.82
C LEU A 4 9.15 28.40 -36.12
N THR A 5 10.43 28.08 -36.24
CA THR A 5 11.03 26.94 -35.51
C THR A 5 10.98 27.12 -33.99
N ARG A 6 11.09 28.35 -33.45
CA ARG A 6 10.86 28.60 -32.02
C ARG A 6 9.40 28.43 -31.60
N VAL A 7 8.45 28.83 -32.44
CA VAL A 7 7.01 28.69 -32.17
C VAL A 7 6.58 27.22 -32.24
N PHE A 8 7.02 26.49 -33.28
CA PHE A 8 6.77 25.04 -33.39
C PHE A 8 7.46 24.25 -32.28
N ARG A 9 8.69 24.63 -31.87
CA ARG A 9 9.39 24.01 -30.74
C ARG A 9 8.73 24.32 -29.39
N ARG A 10 8.19 25.54 -29.19
CA ARG A 10 7.40 25.92 -28.00
C ARG A 10 6.04 25.22 -27.94
N ARG A 11 5.42 24.96 -29.10
CA ARG A 11 4.11 24.30 -29.20
C ARG A 11 4.24 22.78 -28.96
N ALA A 12 5.22 22.15 -29.60
CA ALA A 12 5.60 20.76 -29.32
C ALA A 12 5.99 20.57 -27.84
N SER A 13 6.74 21.51 -27.25
CA SER A 13 7.14 21.41 -25.84
C SER A 13 6.00 21.56 -24.84
N GLY A 14 4.91 22.26 -25.20
CA GLY A 14 3.73 22.37 -24.34
C GLY A 14 2.90 21.09 -24.33
N GLU A 15 2.83 20.41 -25.48
CA GLU A 15 2.18 19.11 -25.62
C GLU A 15 2.96 18.02 -24.87
N ASP A 16 4.29 18.03 -24.94
CA ASP A 16 5.17 17.09 -24.22
C ASP A 16 5.03 17.22 -22.69
N ILE A 17 5.06 18.44 -22.15
CA ILE A 17 4.85 18.69 -20.71
C ILE A 17 3.44 18.26 -20.26
N THR A 18 2.42 18.54 -21.09
CA THR A 18 1.04 18.13 -20.81
C THR A 18 0.92 16.61 -20.78
N LEU A 19 1.56 15.92 -21.72
CA LEU A 19 1.60 14.46 -21.78
C LEU A 19 2.33 13.87 -20.57
N LEU A 20 3.48 14.42 -20.20
CA LEU A 20 4.23 14.01 -19.00
C LEU A 20 3.39 14.21 -17.73
N ARG A 21 2.69 15.34 -17.60
CA ARG A 21 1.78 15.61 -16.48
C ARG A 21 0.61 14.63 -16.41
N LEU A 22 0.00 14.30 -17.56
CA LEU A 22 -1.06 13.31 -17.64
C LEU A 22 -0.56 11.93 -17.21
N ARG A 23 0.58 11.48 -17.76
CA ARG A 23 1.12 10.14 -17.50
C ARG A 23 1.63 9.97 -16.06
N THR A 24 2.27 11.00 -15.49
CA THR A 24 2.65 10.99 -14.06
C THR A 24 1.41 10.94 -13.14
N THR A 25 0.34 11.65 -13.50
CA THR A 25 -0.93 11.57 -12.76
C THR A 25 -1.54 10.17 -12.83
N ARG A 26 -1.57 9.56 -14.02
CA ARG A 26 -2.09 8.19 -14.22
C ARG A 26 -1.25 7.14 -13.52
N PHE A 27 0.08 7.30 -13.50
CA PHE A 27 0.94 6.38 -12.76
C PHE A 27 0.67 6.42 -11.25
N ARG A 28 0.45 7.61 -10.69
CA ARG A 28 0.07 7.76 -9.29
C ARG A 28 -1.28 7.13 -8.97
N GLN A 29 -2.25 7.21 -9.87
CA GLN A 29 -3.53 6.50 -9.75
C GLN A 29 -3.32 4.98 -9.75
N LEU A 30 -2.50 4.47 -10.68
CA LEU A 30 -2.11 3.07 -10.74
C LEU A 30 -1.45 2.60 -9.43
N LEU A 31 -0.53 3.39 -8.86
CA LEU A 31 0.10 3.10 -7.57
C LEU A 31 -0.92 3.05 -6.42
N GLY A 32 -1.88 3.98 -6.41
CA GLY A 32 -2.98 4.00 -5.44
C GLY A 32 -3.86 2.75 -5.52
N SER A 33 -4.19 2.31 -6.74
CA SER A 33 -4.95 1.08 -6.96
C SER A 33 -4.16 -0.15 -6.49
N TYR A 34 -2.85 -0.21 -6.78
CA TYR A 34 -2.02 -1.33 -6.31
C TYR A 34 -1.90 -1.36 -4.79
N ALA A 35 -1.67 -0.22 -4.14
CA ALA A 35 -1.64 -0.15 -2.68
C ALA A 35 -2.98 -0.56 -2.04
N SER A 36 -4.10 -0.22 -2.68
CA SER A 36 -5.44 -0.63 -2.23
C SER A 36 -5.65 -2.14 -2.37
N LEU A 37 -5.14 -2.75 -3.45
CA LEU A 37 -5.16 -4.21 -3.61
C LEU A 37 -4.38 -4.93 -2.49
N LEU A 38 -3.22 -4.39 -2.10
CA LEU A 38 -2.43 -4.94 -0.98
C LEU A 38 -3.15 -4.82 0.37
N ALA A 39 -3.86 -3.71 0.60
CA ALA A 39 -4.68 -3.55 1.80
C ALA A 39 -5.85 -4.54 1.84
N LEU A 40 -6.47 -4.85 0.69
CA LEU A 40 -7.50 -5.90 0.60
C LEU A 40 -6.94 -7.29 0.88
N LEU A 41 -5.71 -7.57 0.43
CA LEU A 41 -5.01 -8.82 0.76
C LEU A 41 -4.81 -8.96 2.28
N GLU A 42 -4.35 -7.90 2.95
CA GLU A 42 -4.15 -7.88 4.41
C GLU A 42 -5.48 -8.09 5.15
N ASP A 43 -6.51 -7.33 4.79
CA ASP A 43 -7.86 -7.46 5.37
C ASP A 43 -8.44 -8.88 5.18
N ALA A 44 -8.28 -9.46 3.99
CA ALA A 44 -8.71 -10.82 3.71
C ALA A 44 -7.89 -11.86 4.48
N ALA A 45 -6.60 -11.62 4.69
CA ALA A 45 -5.74 -12.49 5.50
C ALA A 45 -6.18 -12.51 6.97
N ASP A 46 -6.44 -11.34 7.54
CA ASP A 46 -6.89 -11.19 8.93
C ASP A 46 -8.24 -11.87 9.15
N LYS A 47 -9.17 -11.70 8.21
CA LYS A 47 -10.50 -12.32 8.27
C LYS A 47 -10.46 -13.84 8.17
N GLN A 48 -9.45 -14.39 7.49
CA GLN A 48 -9.20 -15.84 7.48
C GLN A 48 -8.49 -16.37 8.71
N GLY A 49 -7.93 -15.53 9.58
CA GLY A 49 -7.24 -15.94 10.80
C GLY A 49 -8.14 -16.52 11.90
N GLY A 50 -9.41 -16.84 11.59
CA GLY A 50 -10.36 -17.47 12.52
C GLY A 50 -10.91 -16.52 13.60
N GLY A 51 -10.61 -15.23 13.56
CA GLY A 51 -11.07 -14.22 14.51
C GLY A 51 -12.48 -13.66 14.25
N TYR A 52 -13.03 -13.91 13.05
CA TYR A 52 -14.16 -13.19 12.48
C TYR A 52 -15.26 -14.16 12.02
N ILE A 53 -16.52 -13.72 12.12
CA ILE A 53 -17.63 -14.36 11.39
C ILE A 53 -17.56 -13.84 9.95
N LEU A 54 -17.41 -14.75 8.99
CA LEU A 54 -17.26 -14.44 7.57
C LEU A 54 -18.62 -14.45 6.87
N ASP A 55 -19.03 -13.32 6.32
CA ASP A 55 -20.25 -13.21 5.51
C ASP A 55 -19.94 -13.34 4.01
N ARG A 56 -20.85 -13.96 3.28
CA ARG A 56 -20.76 -14.14 1.83
C ARG A 56 -20.70 -12.80 1.09
N GLN A 57 -21.41 -11.77 1.58
CA GLN A 57 -21.36 -10.44 0.94
C GLN A 57 -19.99 -9.81 1.04
N TYR A 58 -19.24 -10.06 2.13
CA TYR A 58 -17.85 -9.64 2.20
C TYR A 58 -17.02 -10.27 1.07
N VAL A 59 -17.17 -11.57 0.82
CA VAL A 59 -16.42 -12.27 -0.24
C VAL A 59 -16.82 -11.78 -1.64
N ILE A 60 -18.11 -11.49 -1.86
CA ILE A 60 -18.61 -10.88 -3.10
C ILE A 60 -18.00 -9.48 -3.30
N ALA A 61 -18.10 -8.62 -2.28
CA ALA A 61 -17.54 -7.27 -2.32
C ALA A 61 -16.03 -7.27 -2.53
N LEU A 62 -15.30 -8.21 -1.90
CA LEU A 62 -13.86 -8.40 -2.11
C LEU A 62 -13.55 -8.70 -3.58
N VAL A 63 -14.28 -9.65 -4.20
CA VAL A 63 -14.08 -9.99 -5.61
C VAL A 63 -14.39 -8.80 -6.53
N GLU A 64 -15.46 -8.07 -6.27
CA GLU A 64 -15.83 -6.87 -7.04
C GLU A 64 -14.75 -5.79 -6.93
N GLN A 65 -14.31 -5.46 -5.72
CA GLN A 65 -13.27 -4.46 -5.49
C GLN A 65 -11.93 -4.87 -6.12
N VAL A 66 -11.54 -6.14 -6.00
CA VAL A 66 -10.32 -6.67 -6.64
C VAL A 66 -10.40 -6.54 -8.16
N ALA A 67 -11.55 -6.84 -8.76
CA ALA A 67 -11.76 -6.72 -10.19
C ALA A 67 -11.75 -5.25 -10.66
N GLU A 68 -12.42 -4.35 -9.94
CA GLU A 68 -12.42 -2.91 -10.25
C GLU A 68 -11.02 -2.31 -10.18
N LEU A 69 -10.22 -2.70 -9.19
CA LEU A 69 -8.83 -2.27 -9.07
C LEU A 69 -7.97 -2.79 -10.24
N ALA A 70 -8.20 -4.03 -10.68
CA ALA A 70 -7.52 -4.58 -11.86
C ALA A 70 -7.87 -3.77 -13.12
N ASP A 71 -9.16 -3.50 -13.34
CA ASP A 71 -9.64 -2.71 -14.48
C ASP A 71 -9.03 -1.29 -14.48
N ALA A 72 -8.99 -0.64 -13.31
CA ALA A 72 -8.37 0.67 -13.14
C ALA A 72 -6.87 0.65 -13.48
N VAL A 73 -6.13 -0.35 -13.00
CA VAL A 73 -4.69 -0.52 -13.28
C VAL A 73 -4.44 -0.75 -14.77
N VAL A 74 -5.25 -1.59 -15.44
CA VAL A 74 -5.11 -1.84 -16.89
C VAL A 74 -5.41 -0.59 -17.70
N PHE A 75 -6.43 0.18 -17.29
CA PHE A 75 -6.76 1.45 -17.90
C PHE A 75 -5.59 2.43 -17.78
N ASP A 76 -5.08 2.68 -16.57
CA ASP A 76 -4.00 3.61 -16.33
C ASP A 76 -2.71 3.18 -17.04
N LEU A 77 -2.38 1.87 -17.04
CA LEU A 77 -1.26 1.30 -17.80
C LEU A 77 -1.36 1.70 -19.27
N ASN A 78 -2.51 1.50 -19.90
CA ASN A 78 -2.69 1.78 -21.32
C ASN A 78 -2.64 3.28 -21.62
N VAL A 79 -3.12 4.16 -20.73
CA VAL A 79 -2.93 5.60 -20.90
C VAL A 79 -1.43 5.97 -20.82
N ILE A 80 -0.70 5.40 -19.87
CA ILE A 80 0.74 5.64 -19.69
C ILE A 80 1.54 5.14 -20.90
N THR A 81 1.20 3.96 -21.43
CA THR A 81 1.95 3.32 -22.51
C THR A 81 1.42 3.60 -23.92
N SER A 82 0.47 4.51 -24.08
CA SER A 82 -0.17 4.85 -25.37
C SER A 82 -0.84 3.64 -26.04
N HIS A 83 -1.62 2.90 -25.29
CA HIS A 83 -2.38 1.73 -25.74
C HIS A 83 -1.50 0.60 -26.29
N ARG A 84 -0.22 0.52 -25.89
CA ARG A 84 0.67 -0.59 -26.28
C ARG A 84 0.38 -1.90 -25.55
N ASN A 85 -0.48 -1.88 -24.51
CA ASN A 85 -0.76 -3.00 -23.62
C ASN A 85 -2.24 -3.39 -23.60
N LEU A 86 -2.95 -3.25 -24.73
CA LEU A 86 -4.36 -3.63 -24.85
C LEU A 86 -4.65 -5.09 -24.46
N PRO A 87 -3.79 -6.08 -24.71
CA PRO A 87 -4.03 -7.47 -24.29
C PRO A 87 -4.24 -7.66 -22.77
N PHE A 88 -3.83 -6.70 -21.93
CA PHE A 88 -4.13 -6.75 -20.50
C PHE A 88 -5.62 -6.73 -20.18
N TYR A 89 -6.46 -6.12 -21.03
CA TYR A 89 -7.92 -6.13 -20.84
C TYR A 89 -8.47 -7.55 -20.93
N GLU A 90 -8.03 -8.33 -21.91
CA GLU A 90 -8.47 -9.72 -22.10
C GLU A 90 -8.06 -10.60 -20.91
N VAL A 91 -6.84 -10.39 -20.37
CA VAL A 91 -6.37 -11.13 -19.19
C VAL A 91 -7.13 -10.71 -17.94
N ALA A 92 -7.37 -9.41 -17.73
CA ALA A 92 -8.17 -8.92 -16.61
C ALA A 92 -9.61 -9.46 -16.66
N ASP A 93 -10.23 -9.49 -17.85
CA ASP A 93 -11.55 -10.09 -18.08
C ASP A 93 -11.56 -11.58 -17.75
N GLY A 94 -10.53 -12.32 -18.18
CA GLY A 94 -10.36 -13.73 -17.86
C GLY A 94 -10.24 -13.99 -16.36
N LEU A 95 -9.40 -13.23 -15.66
CA LEU A 95 -9.22 -13.33 -14.21
C LEU A 95 -10.50 -12.96 -13.46
N ARG A 96 -11.21 -11.91 -13.89
CA ARG A 96 -12.51 -11.51 -13.34
C ARG A 96 -13.56 -12.61 -13.52
N ALA A 97 -13.61 -13.23 -14.69
CA ALA A 97 -14.49 -14.36 -14.94
C ALA A 97 -14.17 -15.56 -14.05
N GLN A 98 -12.88 -15.85 -13.83
CA GLN A 98 -12.45 -16.91 -12.90
C GLN A 98 -12.88 -16.62 -11.46
N LEU A 99 -12.67 -15.40 -10.96
CA LEU A 99 -13.10 -15.02 -9.60
C LEU A 99 -14.63 -15.11 -9.45
N ARG A 100 -15.40 -14.69 -10.46
CA ARG A 100 -16.86 -14.85 -10.45
C ARG A 100 -17.29 -16.32 -10.51
N ALA A 101 -16.56 -17.18 -11.22
CA ALA A 101 -16.82 -18.60 -11.25
C ALA A 101 -16.60 -19.25 -9.87
N VAL A 102 -15.57 -18.83 -9.13
CA VAL A 102 -15.35 -19.25 -7.73
C VAL A 102 -16.56 -18.89 -6.86
N LEU A 103 -17.08 -17.66 -6.97
CA LEU A 103 -18.31 -17.24 -6.28
C LEU A 103 -19.53 -18.09 -6.66
N ALA A 104 -19.65 -18.48 -7.94
CA ALA A 104 -20.78 -19.27 -8.43
C ALA A 104 -20.74 -20.72 -7.92
N GLN A 105 -19.55 -21.34 -7.84
CA GLN A 105 -19.38 -22.73 -7.37
C GLN A 105 -19.81 -22.93 -5.91
N GLY A 106 -19.64 -21.91 -5.06
CA GLY A 106 -20.15 -21.93 -3.68
C GLY A 106 -21.66 -21.67 -3.55
N SER A 107 -22.45 -21.72 -4.63
CA SER A 107 -23.91 -21.44 -4.61
C SER A 107 -24.77 -22.65 -5.00
N GLY A 108 -24.16 -23.79 -5.33
CA GLY A 108 -24.85 -24.98 -5.84
C GLY A 108 -24.71 -26.15 -4.88
N GLY A 109 -25.80 -26.50 -4.19
CA GLY A 109 -25.89 -27.72 -3.41
C GLY A 109 -25.70 -28.98 -4.27
N GLY A 110 -25.01 -29.95 -3.70
CA GLY A 110 -25.08 -31.39 -3.97
C GLY A 110 -25.19 -31.85 -5.43
N SER A 111 -24.07 -32.27 -6.02
CA SER A 111 -24.08 -33.39 -6.96
C SER A 111 -22.73 -34.09 -6.99
N ASP A 112 -22.79 -35.36 -6.60
CA ASP A 112 -21.82 -36.44 -6.71
C ASP A 112 -20.67 -36.23 -7.70
N THR A 113 -19.46 -36.05 -7.18
CA THR A 113 -18.28 -36.75 -7.73
C THR A 113 -17.34 -37.11 -6.59
N VAL A 114 -17.27 -38.40 -6.29
CA VAL A 114 -16.24 -39.00 -5.43
C VAL A 114 -14.89 -38.75 -6.10
N SER A 115 -14.05 -37.93 -5.47
CA SER A 115 -12.61 -37.95 -5.70
C SER A 115 -11.91 -38.09 -4.35
N GLU A 116 -11.18 -39.19 -4.23
CA GLU A 116 -10.39 -39.57 -3.06
C GLU A 116 -9.40 -38.46 -2.69
N VAL A 117 -9.73 -37.71 -1.64
CA VAL A 117 -8.78 -36.82 -0.98
C VAL A 117 -8.06 -37.59 0.10
N ARG A 118 -6.74 -37.65 -0.04
CA ARG A 118 -5.80 -38.15 0.96
C ARG A 118 -6.09 -37.49 2.32
N THR A 119 -6.46 -38.33 3.29
CA THR A 119 -6.56 -38.00 4.70
C THR A 119 -5.21 -37.52 5.23
N GLN A 120 -5.03 -36.20 5.28
CA GLN A 120 -4.15 -35.59 6.28
C GLN A 120 -4.96 -35.45 7.56
N THR A 121 -4.43 -36.02 8.63
CA THR A 121 -4.99 -36.05 9.98
C THR A 121 -5.40 -34.66 10.44
N ALA A 122 -6.72 -34.42 10.49
CA ALA A 122 -7.31 -33.29 11.19
C ALA A 122 -6.97 -33.40 12.68
N VAL A 123 -6.38 -32.34 13.23
CA VAL A 123 -6.29 -32.15 14.68
C VAL A 123 -7.74 -31.98 15.17
N PRO A 124 -8.23 -32.76 16.15
CA PRO A 124 -9.61 -32.62 16.59
C PRO A 124 -9.81 -31.23 17.21
N LEU A 125 -10.77 -30.46 16.65
CA LEU A 125 -11.26 -29.23 17.26
C LEU A 125 -11.67 -29.55 18.71
N GLN A 126 -11.00 -28.94 19.69
CA GLN A 126 -11.42 -29.04 21.08
C GLN A 126 -12.79 -28.36 21.21
N THR A 127 -13.84 -29.14 21.35
CA THR A 127 -15.18 -28.64 21.66
C THR A 127 -15.16 -28.03 23.06
N VAL A 128 -15.53 -26.74 23.16
CA VAL A 128 -15.68 -26.07 24.46
C VAL A 128 -16.80 -26.78 25.20
N SER A 129 -16.50 -27.43 26.32
CA SER A 129 -17.53 -28.10 27.11
C SER A 129 -18.53 -27.07 27.64
N PRO A 130 -19.83 -27.42 27.75
CA PRO A 130 -20.84 -26.52 28.33
C PRO A 130 -20.46 -26.00 29.73
N SER A 131 -19.74 -26.80 30.52
CA SER A 131 -19.22 -26.39 31.83
C SER A 131 -18.13 -25.32 31.74
N THR A 132 -17.25 -25.40 30.74
CA THR A 132 -16.17 -24.42 30.51
C THR A 132 -16.77 -23.09 30.03
N LEU A 133 -17.73 -23.16 29.11
CA LEU A 133 -18.49 -21.99 28.68
C LEU A 133 -19.22 -21.35 29.87
N ALA A 134 -19.96 -22.13 30.66
CA ALA A 134 -20.70 -21.60 31.79
C ALA A 134 -19.78 -20.88 32.79
N ALA A 135 -18.60 -21.43 33.07
CA ALA A 135 -17.60 -20.77 33.92
C ALA A 135 -17.06 -19.47 33.31
N ALA A 136 -16.91 -19.41 31.98
CA ALA A 136 -16.48 -18.21 31.26
C ALA A 136 -17.54 -17.11 31.24
N LEU A 137 -18.79 -17.47 31.02
CA LEU A 137 -19.90 -16.53 31.08
C LEU A 137 -20.11 -16.00 32.51
N ALA A 138 -19.94 -16.84 33.53
CA ALA A 138 -20.10 -16.45 34.94
C ALA A 138 -19.05 -15.43 35.42
N ARG A 139 -17.83 -15.46 34.88
CA ARG A 139 -16.76 -14.51 35.23
C ARG A 139 -16.75 -13.23 34.39
N SER A 140 -17.53 -13.19 33.31
CA SER A 140 -17.56 -12.06 32.38
C SER A 140 -18.47 -10.96 32.90
N GLU A 141 -18.00 -9.71 32.89
CA GLU A 141 -18.82 -8.56 33.26
C GLU A 141 -19.87 -8.32 32.18
N VAL A 142 -21.13 -8.17 32.58
CA VAL A 142 -22.25 -7.95 31.66
C VAL A 142 -22.58 -6.46 31.60
N LEU A 143 -22.45 -5.88 30.41
CA LEU A 143 -22.79 -4.49 30.12
C LEU A 143 -24.28 -4.36 29.84
N TYR A 144 -24.84 -5.23 29.00
CA TYR A 144 -26.26 -5.27 28.68
C TYR A 144 -26.79 -6.69 28.79
N ARG A 145 -28.03 -6.84 29.27
CA ARG A 145 -28.75 -8.11 29.32
C ARG A 145 -30.21 -7.88 29.03
N GLN A 146 -30.75 -8.62 28.06
CA GLN A 146 -32.16 -8.55 27.65
C GLN A 146 -32.64 -7.10 27.44
N SER A 147 -31.77 -6.26 26.91
CA SER A 147 -32.00 -4.83 26.68
C SER A 147 -32.08 -4.56 25.18
N GLY A 148 -32.85 -3.55 24.78
CA GLY A 148 -33.07 -3.28 23.36
C GLY A 148 -33.74 -4.42 22.60
N HIS A 149 -33.59 -4.38 21.28
CA HIS A 149 -34.22 -5.29 20.32
C HIS A 149 -33.15 -5.94 19.45
N VAL A 150 -33.10 -7.28 19.47
CA VAL A 150 -32.25 -8.05 18.56
C VAL A 150 -32.77 -7.88 17.13
N ALA A 151 -32.00 -7.18 16.29
CA ALA A 151 -32.29 -7.02 14.89
C ALA A 151 -31.76 -8.21 14.08
N CYS A 152 -30.52 -8.61 14.33
CA CYS A 152 -29.88 -9.77 13.70
C CYS A 152 -29.14 -10.57 14.77
N ARG A 153 -29.33 -11.89 14.73
CA ARG A 153 -28.75 -12.87 15.64
C ARG A 153 -27.27 -13.15 15.35
N GLY A 154 -26.56 -13.69 16.33
CA GLY A 154 -25.15 -14.07 16.24
C GLY A 154 -24.25 -13.48 17.31
N VAL A 155 -22.98 -13.92 17.34
CA VAL A 155 -22.00 -13.54 18.37
C VAL A 155 -20.73 -12.98 17.74
N ALA A 156 -20.31 -11.78 18.13
CA ALA A 156 -19.06 -11.19 17.63
C ALA A 156 -18.35 -10.39 18.73
N ALA A 157 -17.04 -10.19 18.58
CA ALA A 157 -16.25 -9.42 19.53
C ALA A 157 -15.18 -8.58 18.83
N GLY A 158 -14.96 -7.38 19.35
CA GLY A 158 -13.97 -6.45 18.85
C GLY A 158 -14.00 -5.12 19.61
N PRO A 159 -13.11 -4.18 19.24
CA PRO A 159 -13.07 -2.86 19.84
C PRO A 159 -14.30 -2.05 19.42
N VAL A 160 -14.87 -1.32 20.36
CA VAL A 160 -15.96 -0.37 20.10
C VAL A 160 -15.45 0.75 19.20
N CYS A 161 -16.25 1.10 18.21
CA CYS A 161 -16.12 2.36 17.48
C CYS A 161 -17.40 3.15 17.68
N ASN A 162 -17.33 4.14 18.55
CA ASN A 162 -18.46 4.99 18.87
C ASN A 162 -18.42 6.24 17.98
N LEU A 163 -19.44 6.39 17.12
CA LEU A 163 -19.52 7.51 16.19
C LEU A 163 -19.75 8.86 16.89
N SER A 164 -20.19 8.85 18.14
CA SER A 164 -20.41 10.06 18.94
C SER A 164 -19.11 10.68 19.45
N ASP A 165 -17.98 9.94 19.43
CA ASP A 165 -16.67 10.39 19.90
C ASP A 165 -15.94 11.31 18.88
N GLY A 166 -16.63 11.77 17.83
CA GLY A 166 -16.07 12.69 16.82
C GLY A 166 -15.20 12.03 15.76
N ARG A 167 -15.18 10.68 15.67
CA ARG A 167 -14.54 9.95 14.57
C ARG A 167 -15.45 9.92 13.34
N GLN A 168 -14.93 10.33 12.18
CA GLN A 168 -15.61 10.18 10.89
C GLN A 168 -15.71 8.68 10.49
N SER A 169 -16.85 8.28 9.93
CA SER A 169 -17.23 6.92 9.52
C SER A 169 -16.24 6.21 8.57
N GLY A 170 -15.33 6.94 7.91
CA GLY A 170 -14.28 6.37 7.05
C GLY A 170 -13.19 5.56 7.78
N ALA A 171 -13.09 5.69 9.10
CA ALA A 171 -12.01 5.12 9.91
C ALA A 171 -12.41 3.86 10.71
N LEU A 172 -13.51 3.17 10.40
CA LEU A 172 -13.93 1.96 11.12
C LEU A 172 -12.96 0.79 10.80
N PRO A 173 -12.12 0.33 11.74
CA PRO A 173 -11.30 -0.86 11.50
C PRO A 173 -12.21 -2.09 11.29
N PRO A 174 -11.88 -2.99 10.36
CA PRO A 174 -12.66 -4.21 10.13
C PRO A 174 -12.93 -4.99 11.42
N GLY A 175 -14.17 -5.45 11.61
CA GLY A 175 -14.62 -6.25 12.76
C GLY A 175 -14.81 -5.49 14.07
N SER A 176 -14.72 -4.15 14.05
CA SER A 176 -15.07 -3.32 15.20
C SER A 176 -16.56 -3.40 15.54
N VAL A 177 -16.91 -3.14 16.80
CA VAL A 177 -18.32 -3.04 17.23
C VAL A 177 -18.78 -1.61 17.04
N LEU A 178 -19.65 -1.39 16.06
CA LEU A 178 -20.21 -0.08 15.75
C LEU A 178 -21.20 0.34 16.84
N VAL A 179 -20.96 1.50 17.45
CA VAL A 179 -21.86 2.12 18.43
C VAL A 179 -22.29 3.49 17.93
N ALA A 180 -23.60 3.74 17.87
CA ALA A 180 -24.14 5.03 17.43
C ALA A 180 -25.55 5.29 18.00
N THR A 181 -26.01 6.54 17.92
CA THR A 181 -27.35 6.89 18.39
C THR A 181 -28.43 6.35 17.44
N ASP A 182 -28.27 6.58 16.13
CA ASP A 182 -29.12 6.05 15.06
C ASP A 182 -28.31 5.87 13.76
N VAL A 183 -28.93 5.29 12.74
CA VAL A 183 -28.37 5.02 11.41
C VAL A 183 -28.76 6.12 10.42
N GLU A 184 -27.80 6.98 10.06
CA GLU A 184 -27.88 7.72 8.78
C GLU A 184 -27.52 6.77 7.64
N VAL A 185 -28.45 6.57 6.70
CA VAL A 185 -28.44 5.45 5.73
C VAL A 185 -27.15 5.32 4.91
N GLU A 186 -26.56 6.43 4.46
CA GLU A 186 -25.33 6.42 3.65
C GLU A 186 -24.08 6.09 4.47
N GLN A 187 -23.97 6.62 5.69
CA GLN A 187 -22.82 6.37 6.56
C GLN A 187 -22.88 4.98 7.21
N ALA A 188 -24.09 4.50 7.50
CA ALA A 188 -24.32 3.20 8.10
C ALA A 188 -24.07 2.05 7.14
N ALA A 189 -24.39 2.16 5.85
CA ALA A 189 -24.11 1.09 4.88
C ALA A 189 -22.59 0.84 4.75
N LEU A 190 -21.82 1.93 4.66
CA LEU A 190 -20.36 1.85 4.58
C LEU A 190 -19.71 1.35 5.88
N ALA A 191 -20.20 1.81 7.03
CA ALA A 191 -19.71 1.37 8.33
C ALA A 191 -20.12 -0.07 8.66
N ALA A 192 -21.37 -0.44 8.41
CA ALA A 192 -21.89 -1.78 8.72
C ALA A 192 -21.26 -2.87 7.83
N GLY A 193 -20.91 -2.57 6.57
CA GLY A 193 -20.13 -3.49 5.73
C GLY A 193 -18.71 -3.79 6.27
N ARG A 194 -18.25 -3.02 7.27
CA ARG A 194 -16.94 -3.21 7.94
C ARG A 194 -17.08 -3.61 9.41
N ALA A 195 -18.28 -3.55 10.00
CA ALA A 195 -18.52 -3.80 11.42
C ALA A 195 -18.64 -5.29 11.74
N GLY A 196 -18.13 -5.70 12.90
CA GLY A 196 -18.31 -7.06 13.45
C GLY A 196 -19.62 -7.23 14.22
N ALA A 197 -20.13 -6.16 14.82
CA ALA A 197 -21.45 -6.08 15.45
C ALA A 197 -21.97 -4.63 15.45
N ILE A 198 -23.27 -4.44 15.66
CA ILE A 198 -23.93 -3.13 15.70
C ILE A 198 -24.73 -2.98 17.00
N LEU A 199 -24.46 -1.90 17.74
CA LEU A 199 -25.20 -1.52 18.95
C LEU A 199 -25.73 -0.08 18.76
N LEU A 200 -27.06 0.10 18.78
CA LEU A 200 -27.66 1.43 18.62
C LEU A 200 -28.48 1.85 19.83
N ASP A 201 -28.44 3.15 20.16
CA ASP A 201 -29.30 3.71 21.21
C ASP A 201 -30.78 3.74 20.79
N LEU A 202 -31.03 4.05 19.53
CA LEU A 202 -32.36 4.10 18.92
C LEU A 202 -32.57 2.96 17.93
N GLY A 203 -33.82 2.75 17.56
CA GLY A 203 -34.22 1.75 16.58
C GLY A 203 -35.11 0.64 17.17
N SER A 204 -35.80 -0.04 16.27
CA SER A 204 -36.73 -1.13 16.60
C SER A 204 -36.44 -2.34 15.71
N ALA A 205 -36.93 -3.51 16.11
CA ALA A 205 -36.75 -4.75 15.35
C ALA A 205 -37.28 -4.71 13.90
N ALA A 206 -38.16 -3.76 13.56
CA ALA A 206 -38.75 -3.61 12.22
C ALA A 206 -38.26 -2.34 11.48
N GLY A 207 -37.42 -1.52 12.10
CA GLY A 207 -36.94 -0.25 11.53
C GLY A 207 -35.90 -0.44 10.41
N THR A 208 -35.55 0.66 9.75
CA THR A 208 -34.56 0.70 8.67
C THR A 208 -33.21 0.11 9.10
N ALA A 209 -32.72 0.47 10.28
CA ALA A 209 -31.49 -0.08 10.86
C ALA A 209 -31.56 -1.61 11.05
N ALA A 210 -32.70 -2.14 11.48
CA ALA A 210 -32.87 -3.59 11.64
C ALA A 210 -32.92 -4.33 10.30
N ARG A 211 -33.50 -3.71 9.27
CA ARG A 211 -33.47 -4.27 7.91
C ARG A 211 -32.04 -4.30 7.38
N LEU A 212 -31.31 -3.20 7.51
CA LEU A 212 -29.92 -3.10 7.07
C LEU A 212 -29.02 -4.10 7.81
N ALA A 213 -29.15 -4.23 9.13
CA ALA A 213 -28.38 -5.20 9.91
C ALA A 213 -28.65 -6.65 9.47
N ARG A 214 -29.89 -7.00 9.09
CA ARG A 214 -30.23 -8.32 8.53
C ARG A 214 -29.74 -8.49 7.11
N GLU A 215 -29.82 -7.45 6.30
CA GLU A 215 -29.33 -7.44 4.91
C GLU A 215 -27.82 -7.70 4.89
N LEU A 216 -27.08 -7.10 5.82
CA LEU A 216 -25.64 -7.26 6.00
C LEU A 216 -25.25 -8.42 6.92
N ARG A 217 -26.23 -9.14 7.49
CA ARG A 217 -26.06 -10.27 8.42
C ARG A 217 -25.10 -10.01 9.59
N VAL A 218 -25.02 -8.77 10.07
CA VAL A 218 -24.17 -8.39 11.19
C VAL A 218 -24.97 -8.50 12.50
N PRO A 219 -24.47 -9.19 13.55
CA PRO A 219 -25.12 -9.25 14.86
C PRO A 219 -25.47 -7.85 15.37
N ALA A 220 -26.73 -7.63 15.74
CA ALA A 220 -27.21 -6.28 16.00
C ALA A 220 -28.27 -6.22 17.11
N ILE A 221 -28.04 -5.32 18.08
CA ILE A 221 -28.98 -4.99 19.15
C ILE A 221 -29.27 -3.49 19.08
N LEU A 222 -30.54 -3.13 18.88
CA LEU A 222 -30.97 -1.74 18.66
C LEU A 222 -31.84 -1.24 19.82
N GLY A 223 -31.94 0.06 20.01
CA GLY A 223 -32.81 0.59 21.07
C GLY A 223 -32.25 0.34 22.48
N LEU A 224 -30.91 0.35 22.65
CA LEU A 224 -30.25 0.18 23.95
C LEU A 224 -30.41 1.40 24.86
N GLY A 225 -30.65 2.58 24.28
CA GLY A 225 -30.92 3.84 24.97
C GLY A 225 -29.69 4.62 25.46
N ASP A 226 -28.59 3.96 25.82
CA ASP A 226 -27.42 4.60 26.44
C ASP A 226 -26.04 4.04 26.01
N ALA A 227 -25.99 3.19 24.98
CA ALA A 227 -24.76 2.57 24.47
C ALA A 227 -23.70 3.59 24.06
N THR A 228 -24.08 4.68 23.39
CA THR A 228 -23.10 5.74 23.03
C THR A 228 -22.50 6.46 24.22
N SER A 229 -23.20 6.52 25.35
CA SER A 229 -22.67 7.16 26.56
C SER A 229 -21.84 6.20 27.41
N ARG A 230 -22.08 4.90 27.27
CA ARG A 230 -21.52 3.86 28.14
C ARG A 230 -20.34 3.11 27.52
N LEU A 231 -20.24 3.08 26.20
CA LEU A 231 -19.20 2.38 25.44
C LEU A 231 -18.29 3.38 24.72
N ALA A 232 -17.11 3.64 25.29
CA ALA A 232 -16.11 4.49 24.67
C ALA A 232 -15.37 3.77 23.53
N THR A 233 -14.95 4.51 22.50
CA THR A 233 -14.14 3.97 21.41
C THR A 233 -12.87 3.27 21.93
N GLY A 234 -12.56 2.10 21.36
CA GLY A 234 -11.44 1.24 21.75
C GLY A 234 -11.74 0.28 22.91
N THR A 235 -12.93 0.36 23.51
CA THR A 235 -13.35 -0.60 24.54
C THR A 235 -13.61 -1.96 23.91
N GLU A 236 -12.91 -3.00 24.36
CA GLU A 236 -13.15 -4.35 23.87
C GLU A 236 -14.48 -4.89 24.43
N VAL A 237 -15.36 -5.42 23.57
CA VAL A 237 -16.65 -6.01 23.97
C VAL A 237 -16.95 -7.27 23.19
N THR A 238 -17.82 -8.12 23.75
CA THR A 238 -18.42 -9.28 23.07
C THR A 238 -19.93 -9.08 23.02
N VAL A 239 -20.50 -9.08 21.82
CA VAL A 239 -21.95 -8.99 21.58
C VAL A 239 -22.47 -10.38 21.30
N ASP A 240 -23.36 -10.87 22.16
CA ASP A 240 -24.14 -12.08 22.01
C ASP A 240 -25.59 -11.70 21.70
N ALA A 241 -25.90 -11.53 20.42
CA ALA A 241 -27.24 -11.16 19.99
C ALA A 241 -28.21 -12.35 20.02
N ASP A 242 -27.74 -13.59 20.21
CA ASP A 242 -28.59 -14.76 20.37
C ASP A 242 -29.28 -14.77 21.72
N GLU A 243 -28.50 -14.56 22.79
CA GLU A 243 -29.00 -14.45 24.15
C GLU A 243 -29.34 -13.01 24.56
N ASN A 244 -29.12 -12.05 23.65
CA ASN A 244 -29.28 -10.62 23.88
C ASN A 244 -28.47 -10.12 25.10
N VAL A 245 -27.16 -10.39 25.07
CA VAL A 245 -26.21 -10.01 26.11
C VAL A 245 -25.01 -9.33 25.48
N VAL A 246 -24.49 -8.29 26.12
CA VAL A 246 -23.21 -7.67 25.76
C VAL A 246 -22.29 -7.77 26.96
N TYR A 247 -21.11 -8.36 26.75
CA TYR A 247 -20.08 -8.54 27.77
C TYR A 247 -18.96 -7.52 27.59
N ARG A 248 -18.37 -7.08 28.71
CA ARG A 248 -17.11 -6.33 28.69
C ARG A 248 -15.95 -7.30 28.39
N GLY A 249 -15.06 -6.89 27.50
CA GLY A 249 -13.93 -7.69 27.07
C GLY A 249 -14.31 -8.76 26.06
N ARG A 250 -13.30 -9.53 25.64
CA ARG A 250 -13.44 -10.63 24.70
C ARG A 250 -13.69 -11.94 25.45
N VAL A 251 -14.83 -12.60 25.22
CA VAL A 251 -15.18 -13.90 25.82
C VAL A 251 -14.85 -15.01 24.82
N ASN A 252 -13.60 -15.47 24.83
CA ASN A 252 -13.11 -16.44 23.85
C ASN A 252 -13.91 -17.76 23.87
N GLU A 253 -14.26 -18.28 25.06
CA GLU A 253 -15.03 -19.51 25.17
C GLU A 253 -16.42 -19.41 24.57
N LEU A 254 -17.05 -18.23 24.61
CA LEU A 254 -18.35 -18.00 23.97
C LEU A 254 -18.21 -17.95 22.45
N LEU A 255 -17.17 -17.28 21.95
CA LEU A 255 -16.85 -17.25 20.52
C LEU A 255 -16.53 -18.66 20.02
N ASP A 256 -15.72 -19.42 20.75
CA ASP A 256 -15.34 -20.79 20.43
C ASP A 256 -16.50 -21.78 20.59
N TYR A 257 -17.35 -21.60 21.60
CA TYR A 257 -18.60 -22.36 21.73
C TYR A 257 -19.55 -22.08 20.58
N TYR A 258 -19.77 -20.82 20.23
CA TYR A 258 -20.61 -20.41 19.12
C TYR A 258 -20.08 -20.92 17.78
N ARG A 259 -18.74 -20.96 17.60
CA ARG A 259 -18.08 -21.61 16.46
C ARG A 259 -18.26 -23.14 16.47
N SER A 260 -18.15 -23.78 17.62
CA SER A 260 -18.22 -25.25 17.76
C SER A 260 -19.65 -25.83 17.75
N GLY A 261 -20.65 -25.02 18.12
CA GLY A 261 -22.07 -25.38 18.15
C GLY A 261 -22.79 -25.21 16.81
N ARG A 262 -22.11 -24.62 15.80
CA ARG A 262 -22.51 -24.70 14.40
C ARG A 262 -21.75 -25.83 13.72
N PRO A 263 -22.37 -26.61 12.83
CA PRO A 263 -21.60 -27.41 11.88
C PRO A 263 -20.85 -26.44 10.95
N GLY A 264 -19.55 -26.25 11.15
CA GLY A 264 -18.74 -25.37 10.29
C GLY A 264 -17.45 -24.87 10.94
N GLY A 265 -16.41 -25.71 11.00
CA GLY A 265 -15.02 -25.28 11.15
C GLY A 265 -14.25 -25.76 9.93
N GLU A 266 -13.44 -24.89 9.28
CA GLU A 266 -12.72 -25.09 8.00
C GLU A 266 -13.57 -25.55 6.77
N ASP A 267 -14.74 -26.13 7.01
CA ASP A 267 -15.73 -26.66 6.07
C ASP A 267 -16.90 -25.70 5.81
N GLU A 268 -16.92 -24.52 6.43
CA GLU A 268 -17.96 -23.50 6.18
C GLU A 268 -17.80 -22.92 4.77
N GLU A 269 -18.87 -22.93 3.98
CA GLU A 269 -18.84 -22.57 2.55
C GLU A 269 -18.23 -21.18 2.31
N GLU A 270 -18.51 -20.21 3.18
CA GLU A 270 -17.99 -18.84 3.10
C GLU A 270 -16.49 -18.76 3.42
N TYR A 271 -16.01 -19.57 4.37
CA TYR A 271 -14.59 -19.65 4.71
C TYR A 271 -13.80 -20.29 3.56
N GLN A 272 -14.31 -21.41 3.02
CA GLN A 272 -13.76 -22.06 1.83
C GLN A 272 -13.79 -21.12 0.63
N LEU A 273 -14.89 -20.39 0.44
CA LEU A 273 -15.03 -19.43 -0.65
C LEU A 273 -14.02 -18.30 -0.55
N LEU A 274 -13.85 -17.71 0.64
CA LEU A 274 -12.81 -16.68 0.84
C LEU A 274 -11.42 -17.27 0.57
N ARG A 275 -11.17 -18.53 0.94
CA ARG A 275 -9.88 -19.19 0.69
C ARG A 275 -9.63 -19.35 -0.79
N SER A 276 -10.61 -19.88 -1.52
CA SER A 276 -10.53 -20.01 -2.97
C SER A 276 -10.36 -18.67 -3.66
N VAL A 277 -11.08 -17.62 -3.23
CA VAL A 277 -10.90 -16.26 -3.75
C VAL A 277 -9.51 -15.74 -3.46
N ARG A 278 -8.98 -15.89 -2.24
CA ARG A 278 -7.64 -15.44 -1.91
C ARG A 278 -6.58 -16.16 -2.72
N GLU A 279 -6.67 -17.48 -2.84
CA GLU A 279 -5.76 -18.32 -3.63
C GLU A 279 -5.80 -17.97 -5.14
N ALA A 280 -6.97 -17.56 -5.66
CA ALA A 280 -7.11 -17.12 -7.05
C ALA A 280 -6.67 -15.66 -7.30
N ALA A 281 -6.86 -14.75 -6.32
CA ALA A 281 -6.65 -13.32 -6.52
C ALA A 281 -5.25 -12.81 -6.15
N PHE A 282 -4.66 -13.31 -5.06
CA PHE A 282 -3.58 -12.61 -4.35
C PHE A 282 -2.18 -13.24 -4.32
N PRO A 283 -1.95 -14.53 -4.63
CA PRO A 283 -0.59 -15.02 -4.77
C PRO A 283 0.18 -14.23 -5.83
N LEU A 284 1.44 -13.91 -5.55
CA LEU A 284 2.37 -13.38 -6.54
C LEU A 284 3.16 -14.55 -7.10
N THR A 285 2.75 -15.06 -8.24
CA THR A 285 3.29 -16.26 -8.88
C THR A 285 4.21 -15.93 -10.06
N VAL A 286 4.03 -14.74 -10.64
CA VAL A 286 4.89 -14.23 -11.70
C VAL A 286 6.31 -13.98 -11.18
N GLY A 287 7.33 -14.41 -11.94
CA GLY A 287 8.75 -14.24 -11.58
C GLY A 287 9.36 -15.39 -10.75
N ALA A 288 8.59 -16.43 -10.41
CA ALA A 288 9.13 -17.65 -9.81
C ALA A 288 9.97 -18.45 -10.84
N GLY A 289 11.26 -18.09 -10.97
CA GLY A 289 12.24 -18.83 -11.77
C GLY A 289 12.45 -18.35 -13.22
N ARG A 290 12.02 -17.12 -13.56
CA ARG A 290 12.29 -16.48 -14.88
C ARG A 290 12.74 -15.04 -14.72
N THR A 291 13.60 -14.59 -15.65
CA THR A 291 14.22 -13.26 -15.64
C THR A 291 13.28 -12.14 -16.11
N GLU A 292 12.38 -12.43 -17.04
CA GLU A 292 11.38 -11.49 -17.55
C GLU A 292 9.99 -12.13 -17.57
N PRO A 293 9.04 -11.60 -16.79
CA PRO A 293 7.69 -12.13 -16.74
C PRO A 293 6.85 -11.73 -17.95
N ALA A 294 6.17 -12.69 -18.57
CA ALA A 294 5.25 -12.43 -19.68
C ALA A 294 3.81 -12.24 -19.17
N LEU A 295 2.99 -11.54 -19.95
CA LEU A 295 1.56 -11.40 -19.66
C LEU A 295 0.85 -12.78 -19.58
N SER A 296 1.29 -13.75 -20.40
CA SER A 296 0.79 -15.13 -20.35
C SER A 296 1.11 -15.89 -19.06
N ASP A 297 2.06 -15.39 -18.27
CA ASP A 297 2.44 -15.98 -16.99
C ASP A 297 1.54 -15.50 -15.85
N CYS A 298 0.67 -14.50 -16.08
CA CYS A 298 -0.23 -13.97 -15.06
C CYS A 298 -1.34 -14.97 -14.74
N ARG A 299 -1.40 -15.43 -13.48
CA ARG A 299 -2.42 -16.37 -13.00
C ARG A 299 -3.39 -15.75 -12.01
N THR A 300 -2.99 -14.65 -11.38
CA THR A 300 -3.78 -13.97 -10.35
C THR A 300 -3.97 -12.49 -10.70
N VAL A 301 -4.89 -11.82 -10.00
CA VAL A 301 -5.06 -10.36 -10.15
C VAL A 301 -3.81 -9.62 -9.68
N ARG A 302 -3.18 -10.08 -8.60
CA ARG A 302 -1.92 -9.51 -8.12
C ARG A 302 -0.79 -9.64 -9.15
N ASP A 303 -0.70 -10.75 -9.87
CA ASP A 303 0.28 -10.94 -10.95
C ASP A 303 0.11 -9.87 -12.04
N LEU A 304 -1.12 -9.71 -12.53
CA LEU A 304 -1.47 -8.74 -13.56
C LEU A 304 -1.16 -7.31 -13.11
N VAL A 305 -1.56 -6.94 -11.89
CA VAL A 305 -1.31 -5.61 -11.32
C VAL A 305 0.19 -5.36 -11.13
N HIS A 306 0.93 -6.36 -10.66
CA HIS A 306 2.38 -6.26 -10.47
C HIS A 306 3.12 -6.07 -11.80
N LEU A 307 2.76 -6.83 -12.84
CA LEU A 307 3.34 -6.69 -14.17
C LEU A 307 3.02 -5.33 -14.79
N ALA A 308 1.75 -4.91 -14.72
CA ALA A 308 1.30 -3.60 -15.19
C ALA A 308 2.08 -2.47 -14.52
N HIS A 309 2.27 -2.56 -13.21
CA HIS A 309 3.05 -1.61 -12.44
C HIS A 309 4.50 -1.51 -12.93
N GLY A 310 5.17 -2.64 -13.18
CA GLY A 310 6.53 -2.66 -13.73
C GLY A 310 6.62 -1.95 -15.09
N LEU A 311 5.74 -2.34 -16.03
CA LEU A 311 5.68 -1.77 -17.38
C LEU A 311 5.37 -0.27 -17.38
N ALA A 312 4.48 0.18 -16.49
CA ALA A 312 4.16 1.60 -16.34
C ALA A 312 5.37 2.41 -15.85
N GLY A 313 6.13 1.86 -14.90
CA GLY A 313 7.39 2.45 -14.44
C GLY A 313 8.43 2.54 -15.56
N ASP A 314 8.58 1.48 -16.36
CA ASP A 314 9.53 1.45 -17.47
C ASP A 314 9.16 2.47 -18.56
N ALA A 315 7.86 2.63 -18.87
CA ALA A 315 7.38 3.64 -19.81
C ALA A 315 7.61 5.07 -19.33
N LEU A 316 7.47 5.34 -18.02
CA LEU A 316 7.82 6.65 -17.45
C LEU A 316 9.33 6.91 -17.48
N HIS A 317 10.15 5.89 -17.22
CA HIS A 317 11.60 5.97 -17.35
C HIS A 317 12.01 6.30 -18.79
N GLU A 318 11.42 5.63 -19.78
CA GLU A 318 11.62 5.91 -21.21
C GLU A 318 11.25 7.36 -21.55
N LEU A 319 10.07 7.81 -21.09
CA LEU A 319 9.57 9.16 -21.33
C LEU A 319 10.51 10.23 -20.77
N LEU A 320 10.95 10.09 -19.51
CA LEU A 320 11.90 11.03 -18.89
C LEU A 320 13.27 10.97 -19.57
N SER A 321 13.69 9.82 -20.09
CA SER A 321 14.99 9.65 -20.75
C SER A 321 15.03 10.23 -22.17
N THR A 322 13.89 10.23 -22.87
CA THR A 322 13.74 10.71 -24.25
C THR A 322 13.48 12.21 -24.36
N GLU A 323 13.18 12.90 -23.26
CA GLU A 323 13.15 14.36 -23.12
C GLU A 323 14.53 14.98 -23.46
N ARG A 324 14.81 15.05 -24.76
CA ARG A 324 16.02 15.60 -25.37
C ARG A 324 15.90 17.13 -25.41
N GLY A 325 16.07 17.77 -24.25
CA GLY A 325 16.36 19.21 -24.18
C GLY A 325 15.24 20.13 -24.65
N GLY A 326 14.05 19.98 -24.08
CA GLY A 326 12.90 20.86 -24.29
C GLY A 326 12.44 21.54 -23.00
N THR A 327 12.86 22.79 -22.79
CA THR A 327 12.15 23.83 -21.99
C THR A 327 11.85 23.61 -20.50
N GLY A 328 12.11 22.45 -19.89
CA GLY A 328 12.42 22.43 -18.46
C GLY A 328 13.78 23.12 -18.29
N THR A 329 13.89 24.13 -17.42
CA THR A 329 15.20 24.70 -17.09
C THR A 329 16.06 23.53 -16.64
N LEU A 330 17.06 23.19 -17.45
CA LEU A 330 17.97 22.09 -17.16
C LEU A 330 18.88 22.58 -16.05
N VAL A 331 18.39 22.40 -14.85
CA VAL A 331 19.04 22.86 -13.66
C VAL A 331 20.08 21.80 -13.30
N ARG A 332 21.35 22.09 -13.61
CA ARG A 332 22.46 21.35 -13.01
C ARG A 332 22.48 21.74 -11.54
N LEU A 333 21.83 20.94 -10.70
CA LEU A 333 21.96 21.10 -9.26
C LEU A 333 23.42 20.84 -8.88
N GLY A 334 23.88 21.44 -7.77
CA GLY A 334 25.11 21.01 -7.08
C GLY A 334 24.94 19.59 -6.56
N GLY A 335 24.86 18.63 -7.46
CA GLY A 335 24.82 17.22 -7.17
C GLY A 335 26.24 16.70 -6.98
N PRO A 336 26.37 15.46 -6.50
CA PRO A 336 27.66 14.83 -6.44
C PRO A 336 28.30 14.80 -7.84
N ALA A 337 29.60 15.05 -7.96
CA ALA A 337 30.31 15.14 -9.26
C ALA A 337 30.18 13.88 -10.16
N TRP A 338 29.67 12.78 -9.61
CA TRP A 338 29.44 11.50 -10.28
C TRP A 338 28.04 11.33 -10.90
N CYS A 339 27.08 12.24 -10.67
CA CYS A 339 25.73 12.14 -11.23
C CYS A 339 25.26 13.44 -11.88
N GLU A 340 24.78 13.35 -13.12
CA GLU A 340 24.11 14.47 -13.77
C GLU A 340 22.64 14.56 -13.32
N VAL A 341 22.25 15.67 -12.70
CA VAL A 341 20.87 15.90 -12.26
C VAL A 341 20.15 16.86 -13.21
N ARG A 342 18.94 16.49 -13.65
CA ARG A 342 18.06 17.28 -14.52
C ARG A 342 16.65 17.29 -13.96
N VAL A 343 16.02 18.47 -13.89
CA VAL A 343 14.67 18.64 -13.32
C VAL A 343 13.77 19.36 -14.31
N VAL A 344 12.52 18.88 -14.44
CA VAL A 344 11.44 19.53 -15.20
C VAL A 344 10.34 19.93 -14.22
N HIS A 345 10.02 21.22 -14.13
CA HIS A 345 8.91 21.70 -13.32
C HIS A 345 7.62 21.72 -14.17
N LEU A 346 6.64 20.88 -13.80
CA LEU A 346 5.40 20.68 -14.54
C LEU A 346 4.44 21.88 -14.46
N ASP A 347 4.51 22.68 -13.40
CA ASP A 347 3.72 23.93 -13.28
C ASP A 347 4.41 25.17 -13.90
N GLY A 348 5.55 24.97 -14.57
CA GLY A 348 6.37 26.05 -15.13
C GLY A 348 7.41 26.62 -14.16
N LEU A 349 8.46 27.23 -14.72
CA LEU A 349 9.57 27.86 -13.98
C LEU A 349 9.46 29.40 -14.01
N HIS A 350 9.79 30.04 -12.87
CA HIS A 350 9.88 31.50 -12.77
C HIS A 350 11.28 32.08 -13.04
N ARG A 351 12.30 31.28 -13.40
CA ARG A 351 13.65 31.79 -13.74
C ARG A 351 14.10 31.38 -15.14
N SER A 352 14.60 32.38 -15.88
CA SER A 352 15.01 32.33 -17.28
C SER A 352 16.53 32.23 -17.47
N ASP A 353 17.32 31.97 -16.42
CA ASP A 353 18.78 31.89 -16.53
C ASP A 353 19.27 30.43 -16.52
N PRO A 354 19.67 29.88 -17.67
CA PRO A 354 20.17 28.51 -17.81
C PRO A 354 21.63 28.33 -17.38
N SER A 355 22.32 29.38 -16.91
CA SER A 355 23.78 29.36 -16.70
C SER A 355 24.23 29.14 -15.25
N GLY A 356 23.35 29.36 -14.26
CA GLY A 356 23.63 29.10 -12.84
C GLY A 356 22.97 27.81 -12.37
N GLY A 357 23.75 26.88 -11.82
CA GLY A 357 23.19 25.73 -11.11
C GLY A 357 22.31 26.18 -9.94
N ILE A 358 21.21 25.48 -9.68
CA ILE A 358 20.30 25.79 -8.56
C ILE A 358 20.71 24.93 -7.36
N MET A 359 20.51 25.43 -6.15
CA MET A 359 20.70 24.64 -4.92
C MET A 359 19.43 23.85 -4.60
N PRO A 360 19.50 22.68 -3.93
CA PRO A 360 18.30 21.95 -3.52
C PRO A 360 17.26 22.82 -2.80
N SER A 361 17.69 23.78 -1.98
CA SER A 361 16.83 24.73 -1.26
C SER A 361 15.99 25.66 -2.14
N GLU A 362 16.37 25.87 -3.40
CA GLU A 362 15.65 26.71 -4.36
C GLU A 362 14.59 25.90 -5.15
N VAL A 363 14.46 24.59 -4.93
CA VAL A 363 13.41 23.75 -5.52
C VAL A 363 12.09 23.96 -4.79
N ARG A 364 11.05 24.38 -5.52
CA ARG A 364 9.70 24.63 -4.97
C ARG A 364 8.99 23.37 -4.50
N SER A 365 9.11 22.31 -5.28
CA SER A 365 8.51 21.01 -4.95
C SER A 365 9.04 20.52 -3.61
N ARG A 366 8.17 20.49 -2.61
CA ARG A 366 8.49 20.01 -1.25
C ARG A 366 9.08 18.59 -1.27
N PRO A 367 8.46 17.60 -1.94
CA PRO A 367 9.02 16.25 -2.00
C PRO A 367 10.34 16.17 -2.78
N LEU A 368 10.46 16.89 -3.91
CA LEU A 368 11.71 16.86 -4.68
C LEU A 368 12.87 17.49 -3.89
N ARG A 369 12.62 18.61 -3.21
CA ARG A 369 13.61 19.28 -2.36
C ARG A 369 14.13 18.33 -1.28
N ALA A 370 13.23 17.71 -0.52
CA ALA A 370 13.60 16.76 0.53
C ALA A 370 14.43 15.58 -0.03
N PHE A 371 14.02 15.02 -1.16
CA PHE A 371 14.78 13.97 -1.83
C PHE A 371 16.19 14.43 -2.22
N LEU A 372 16.31 15.62 -2.84
CA LEU A 372 17.59 16.16 -3.28
C LEU A 372 18.51 16.54 -2.12
N GLU A 373 17.97 17.02 -0.99
CA GLU A 373 18.74 17.25 0.23
C GLU A 373 19.42 15.96 0.69
N GLY A 374 18.68 14.86 0.78
CA GLY A 374 19.23 13.56 1.16
C GLY A 374 20.19 12.99 0.13
N PHE A 375 19.86 13.11 -1.17
CA PHE A 375 20.73 12.68 -2.27
C PHE A 375 22.06 13.44 -2.29
N SER A 376 22.05 14.71 -1.89
CA SER A 376 23.23 15.58 -1.88
C SER A 376 24.06 15.48 -0.60
N ASN A 377 23.45 15.21 0.57
CA ASN A 377 24.14 15.11 1.87
C ASN A 377 24.79 13.73 2.11
N HIS A 378 25.64 13.28 1.18
CA HIS A 378 26.38 12.01 1.26
C HIS A 378 27.63 12.08 2.16
N HIS A 379 27.68 13.01 3.12
CA HIS A 379 28.80 13.15 4.04
C HIS A 379 28.63 12.21 5.23
N GLY A 380 29.36 11.09 5.20
CA GLY A 380 29.74 10.43 6.44
C GLY A 380 30.50 11.41 7.33
N THR A 381 30.03 11.58 8.57
CA THR A 381 30.80 12.00 9.75
C THR A 381 31.90 13.04 9.51
N SER A 382 31.58 14.33 9.65
CA SER A 382 32.56 15.24 10.26
C SER A 382 32.31 15.16 11.76
N SER A 383 33.31 14.71 12.50
CA SER A 383 33.34 14.66 13.95
C SER A 383 32.85 15.99 14.54
N ALA A 384 31.74 15.96 15.27
CA ALA A 384 31.47 16.97 16.28
C ALA A 384 32.60 16.90 17.32
N GLY A 385 33.42 17.94 17.37
CA GLY A 385 34.48 18.08 18.36
C GLY A 385 35.65 18.91 17.85
N HIS A 386 35.52 20.23 17.90
CA HIS A 386 36.36 21.13 18.72
C HIS A 386 36.01 22.58 18.34
N HIS A 387 35.52 23.32 19.33
CA HIS A 387 35.51 24.78 19.29
C HIS A 387 36.96 25.28 19.16
N GLY A 388 37.22 26.11 18.16
CA GLY A 388 38.48 26.81 18.01
C GLY A 388 38.42 27.71 16.80
N ALA A 389 38.44 29.01 17.04
CA ALA A 389 38.65 30.03 16.03
C ALA A 389 39.88 29.68 15.17
N ASP A 390 39.81 29.95 13.86
CA ASP A 390 40.81 30.76 13.16
C ASP A 390 40.43 30.95 11.69
N HIS A 391 40.18 32.21 11.34
CA HIS A 391 40.32 32.69 9.97
C HIS A 391 41.81 32.69 9.61
N HIS A 392 42.24 31.84 8.68
CA HIS A 392 43.14 32.18 7.56
C HIS A 392 43.69 30.92 6.85
N ALA A 393 43.71 31.01 5.52
CA ALA A 393 44.58 30.29 4.59
C ALA A 393 44.40 28.76 4.40
N ALA A 394 43.77 28.39 3.27
CA ALA A 394 44.23 27.26 2.47
C ALA A 394 43.90 27.51 0.98
N LYS A 395 44.75 28.33 0.33
CA LYS A 395 45.01 28.20 -1.10
C LYS A 395 45.77 26.89 -1.30
N HIS A 396 45.08 25.77 -1.49
CA HIS A 396 45.64 24.63 -2.19
C HIS A 396 44.52 23.94 -2.95
N GLY A 397 44.60 24.00 -4.28
CA GLY A 397 43.84 23.12 -5.16
C GLY A 397 44.25 21.69 -4.86
N ALA A 398 43.45 21.01 -4.06
CA ALA A 398 43.41 19.56 -4.05
C ALA A 398 42.70 19.17 -5.35
N GLY A 399 43.48 18.66 -6.31
CA GLY A 399 42.93 18.10 -7.54
C GLY A 399 41.85 17.09 -7.17
N GLU A 400 40.66 17.31 -7.71
CA GLU A 400 39.62 16.28 -7.81
C GLU A 400 40.26 15.09 -8.51
N GLN A 401 40.73 14.10 -7.74
CA GLN A 401 41.08 12.80 -8.26
C GLN A 401 39.80 12.22 -8.84
N ARG A 402 39.69 12.32 -10.16
CA ARG A 402 38.67 11.67 -10.97
C ARG A 402 38.80 10.17 -10.71
N MET A 403 37.98 9.64 -9.80
CA MET A 403 37.97 8.22 -9.44
C MET A 403 37.72 7.41 -10.71
N PRO A 404 38.68 6.60 -11.18
CA PRO A 404 38.48 5.80 -12.38
C PRO A 404 37.45 4.70 -12.09
N GLY A 405 36.37 4.63 -12.88
CA GLY A 405 35.45 3.47 -12.87
C GLY A 405 34.00 3.73 -12.47
N LEU A 406 33.58 4.94 -12.07
CA LEU A 406 32.14 5.21 -11.92
C LEU A 406 31.47 5.39 -13.28
N ALA A 407 30.53 4.51 -13.60
CA ALA A 407 29.63 4.72 -14.74
C ALA A 407 28.85 6.02 -14.53
N PRO A 408 28.66 6.86 -15.56
CA PRO A 408 27.86 8.07 -15.43
C PRO A 408 26.40 7.69 -15.12
N CYS A 409 25.88 8.11 -13.97
CA CYS A 409 24.43 8.07 -13.72
C CYS A 409 23.78 9.39 -14.12
N THR A 410 22.50 9.30 -14.48
CA THR A 410 21.68 10.48 -14.73
C THR A 410 20.43 10.40 -13.88
N LEU A 411 20.22 11.40 -13.02
CA LEU A 411 19.00 11.58 -12.26
C LEU A 411 18.11 12.58 -13.01
N ARG A 412 16.92 12.15 -13.42
CA ARG A 412 15.91 12.99 -14.05
C ARG A 412 14.68 13.07 -13.16
N ALA A 413 14.15 14.27 -12.94
CA ALA A 413 12.95 14.45 -12.15
C ALA A 413 11.92 15.32 -12.87
N ALA A 414 10.64 15.00 -12.67
CA ALA A 414 9.50 15.83 -13.01
C ALA A 414 8.72 16.15 -11.73
N ALA A 415 8.39 17.43 -11.51
CA ALA A 415 7.78 17.84 -10.26
C ALA A 415 6.77 18.98 -10.40
N THR A 416 5.77 18.97 -9.53
CA THR A 416 4.89 20.10 -9.18
C THR A 416 5.23 20.56 -7.76
N ASP A 417 4.59 21.60 -7.25
CA ASP A 417 4.80 22.04 -5.85
C ASP A 417 4.52 20.91 -4.82
N GLU A 418 3.58 20.01 -5.13
CA GLU A 418 3.11 18.95 -4.23
C GLU A 418 3.48 17.53 -4.68
N HIS A 419 4.15 17.35 -5.82
CA HIS A 419 4.49 16.02 -6.33
C HIS A 419 5.86 15.99 -6.97
N ALA A 420 6.57 14.88 -6.82
CA ALA A 420 7.85 14.63 -7.46
C ALA A 420 7.95 13.19 -7.95
N LEU A 421 8.28 13.03 -9.23
CA LEU A 421 8.75 11.79 -9.83
C LEU A 421 10.25 11.95 -10.12
N ALA A 422 11.10 11.15 -9.51
CA ALA A 422 12.54 11.15 -9.74
C ALA A 422 13.01 9.77 -10.21
N VAL A 423 13.83 9.73 -11.25
CA VAL A 423 14.30 8.50 -11.90
C VAL A 423 15.80 8.58 -12.10
N MET A 424 16.53 7.65 -11.50
CA MET A 424 17.98 7.54 -11.63
C MET A 424 18.32 6.39 -12.57
N THR A 425 18.80 6.70 -13.77
CA THR A 425 19.29 5.71 -14.73
C THR A 425 20.67 5.23 -14.29
N LEU A 426 20.82 3.91 -14.15
CA LEU A 426 22.07 3.23 -13.85
C LEU A 426 22.60 2.51 -15.10
N SER A 427 23.79 1.94 -15.03
CA SER A 427 24.34 1.12 -16.12
C SER A 427 23.46 -0.09 -16.44
N ARG A 428 22.71 -0.59 -15.46
CA ARG A 428 21.71 -1.65 -15.59
C ARG A 428 20.47 -1.30 -14.75
N GLY A 429 19.35 -1.11 -15.43
CA GLY A 429 18.09 -0.71 -14.80
C GLY A 429 18.07 0.74 -14.31
N PHE A 430 17.10 1.04 -13.45
CA PHE A 430 16.91 2.36 -12.87
C PHE A 430 16.26 2.27 -11.49
N ASP A 431 16.52 3.29 -10.69
CA ASP A 431 15.75 3.54 -9.47
C ASP A 431 14.71 4.62 -9.74
N MET A 432 13.60 4.56 -9.00
CA MET A 432 12.49 5.50 -9.15
C MET A 432 11.91 5.88 -7.79
N LEU A 433 11.56 7.15 -7.63
CA LEU A 433 10.79 7.71 -6.52
C LEU A 433 9.56 8.40 -7.11
N ASP A 434 8.38 8.13 -6.55
CA ASP A 434 7.19 8.94 -6.71
C ASP A 434 6.72 9.39 -5.31
N ALA A 435 6.63 10.69 -5.08
CA ALA A 435 6.27 11.24 -3.77
C ALA A 435 5.25 12.37 -3.90
N THR A 436 4.19 12.32 -3.08
CA THR A 436 3.14 13.34 -3.02
C THR A 436 3.07 13.96 -1.62
N ALA A 437 3.01 15.29 -1.59
CA ALA A 437 2.88 16.15 -0.42
C ALA A 437 1.51 16.85 -0.46
N GLY A 438 0.45 16.10 -0.17
CA GLY A 438 -0.90 16.63 -0.26
C GLY A 438 -1.32 17.46 0.96
N GLY A 439 -2.52 18.05 0.90
CA GLY A 439 -3.05 18.94 1.93
C GLY A 439 -3.39 18.25 3.28
N GLY A 440 -3.49 16.92 3.30
CA GLY A 440 -3.80 16.14 4.50
C GLY A 440 -2.91 14.90 4.66
N ARG A 441 -2.92 14.31 5.87
CA ARG A 441 -2.14 13.10 6.20
C ARG A 441 -2.39 11.93 5.23
N GLU A 442 -3.64 11.72 4.85
CA GLU A 442 -4.06 10.63 3.95
C GLU A 442 -3.55 10.78 2.51
N SER A 443 -3.25 12.02 2.11
CA SER A 443 -2.78 12.35 0.76
C SER A 443 -1.25 12.29 0.59
N ASN A 444 -0.52 12.10 1.69
CA ASN A 444 0.92 11.94 1.65
C ASN A 444 1.27 10.50 1.28
N THR A 445 1.97 10.33 0.15
CA THR A 445 2.36 9.03 -0.37
C THR A 445 3.81 9.06 -0.82
N VAL A 446 4.51 7.94 -0.62
CA VAL A 446 5.84 7.70 -1.16
C VAL A 446 5.87 6.30 -1.74
N TYR A 447 6.28 6.21 -2.98
CA TYR A 447 6.63 4.98 -3.66
C TYR A 447 8.09 5.05 -4.09
N CYS A 448 8.82 3.96 -3.94
CA CYS A 448 10.16 3.84 -4.48
C CYS A 448 10.44 2.45 -5.05
N ARG A 449 11.34 2.39 -6.03
CA ARG A 449 11.83 1.19 -6.70
C ARG A 449 13.34 1.25 -6.80
N PHE A 450 13.98 0.11 -6.52
CA PHE A 450 15.41 -0.09 -6.64
C PHE A 450 15.70 -1.30 -7.52
N ALA A 451 16.40 -1.08 -8.63
CA ALA A 451 16.76 -2.15 -9.57
C ALA A 451 17.67 -3.21 -8.92
N ALA A 452 17.55 -4.45 -9.42
CA ALA A 452 18.53 -5.51 -9.17
C ALA A 452 19.89 -5.12 -9.78
N CYS A 453 21.00 -5.51 -9.14
CA CYS A 453 22.34 -5.23 -9.66
C CYS A 453 22.96 -6.52 -10.25
N GLY A 454 22.87 -6.75 -11.56
CA GLY A 454 23.51 -7.92 -12.20
C GLY A 454 22.78 -8.38 -13.45
N ASP A 455 23.44 -9.13 -14.34
CA ASP A 455 22.82 -9.75 -15.54
C ASP A 455 21.84 -10.85 -15.14
N GLY A 456 20.67 -10.47 -14.61
CA GLY A 456 19.70 -11.44 -14.14
C GLY A 456 20.20 -12.34 -13.00
N ASP A 457 21.24 -11.91 -12.27
CA ASP A 457 21.71 -12.59 -11.07
C ASP A 457 20.68 -12.38 -9.94
N PRO A 458 19.88 -13.40 -9.58
CA PRO A 458 18.88 -13.30 -8.53
C PRO A 458 19.52 -13.15 -7.14
N GLU A 459 20.85 -13.36 -7.02
CA GLU A 459 21.61 -13.25 -5.77
C GLU A 459 22.13 -11.84 -5.50
N ALA A 460 21.88 -10.88 -6.40
CA ALA A 460 22.25 -9.49 -6.24
C ALA A 460 21.67 -8.86 -4.97
N ALA A 461 22.53 -8.54 -4.01
CA ALA A 461 22.13 -8.06 -2.68
C ALA A 461 21.60 -6.62 -2.65
N ARG A 462 21.76 -5.84 -3.73
CA ARG A 462 21.37 -4.42 -3.79
C ARG A 462 19.90 -4.19 -3.46
N GLY A 463 19.00 -4.95 -4.09
CA GLY A 463 17.57 -4.85 -3.79
C GLY A 463 17.25 -5.34 -2.39
N ALA A 464 17.94 -6.38 -1.89
CA ALA A 464 17.76 -6.85 -0.52
C ALA A 464 18.18 -5.81 0.53
N VAL A 465 19.29 -5.09 0.31
CA VAL A 465 19.71 -3.95 1.16
C VAL A 465 18.66 -2.84 1.12
N ALA A 466 18.20 -2.45 -0.07
CA ALA A 466 17.14 -1.45 -0.21
C ALA A 466 15.87 -1.87 0.55
N ALA A 467 15.44 -3.12 0.38
CA ALA A 467 14.29 -3.69 1.06
C ALA A 467 14.44 -3.64 2.59
N GLY A 468 15.59 -4.06 3.12
CA GLY A 468 15.87 -4.04 4.55
C GLY A 468 15.86 -2.62 5.15
N VAL A 469 16.35 -1.62 4.42
CA VAL A 469 16.27 -0.20 4.83
C VAL A 469 14.82 0.27 4.80
N LEU A 470 14.09 0.03 3.71
CA LEU A 470 12.70 0.47 3.54
C LEU A 470 11.78 -0.11 4.62
N MET A 471 11.94 -1.39 4.98
CA MET A 471 11.19 -2.02 6.07
C MET A 471 11.42 -1.30 7.40
N ARG A 472 12.67 -0.94 7.74
CA ARG A 472 13.01 -0.19 8.96
C ARG A 472 12.49 1.25 8.97
N LEU A 473 12.24 1.82 7.78
CA LEU A 473 11.59 3.12 7.62
C LEU A 473 10.06 3.05 7.65
N GLY A 474 9.48 1.85 7.81
CA GLY A 474 8.03 1.64 7.90
C GLY A 474 7.32 1.52 6.55
N PHE A 475 8.05 1.27 5.46
CA PHE A 475 7.43 0.99 4.17
C PHE A 475 6.87 -0.44 4.14
N ALA A 476 5.74 -0.64 3.47
CA ALA A 476 5.36 -1.95 2.97
C ALA A 476 6.29 -2.27 1.78
N VAL A 477 6.95 -3.43 1.79
CA VAL A 477 8.01 -3.77 0.82
C VAL A 477 7.69 -5.05 0.06
N SER A 478 7.98 -5.06 -1.24
CA SER A 478 7.95 -6.24 -2.10
C SER A 478 9.31 -6.40 -2.78
N VAL A 479 9.82 -7.63 -2.82
CA VAL A 479 11.07 -7.97 -3.50
C VAL A 479 10.79 -9.05 -4.54
N MET A 480 11.11 -8.79 -5.80
CA MET A 480 10.92 -9.71 -6.92
C MET A 480 12.12 -9.66 -7.85
N ALA A 481 12.68 -10.83 -8.19
CA ALA A 481 13.85 -10.95 -9.06
C ALA A 481 15.02 -9.98 -8.69
N GLY A 482 15.26 -9.79 -7.39
CA GLY A 482 16.29 -8.89 -6.87
C GLY A 482 15.96 -7.40 -6.94
N GLN A 483 14.81 -7.00 -7.49
CA GLN A 483 14.29 -5.64 -7.44
C GLN A 483 13.48 -5.44 -6.16
N ALA A 484 13.66 -4.32 -5.48
CA ALA A 484 12.85 -3.95 -4.33
C ALA A 484 11.92 -2.78 -4.67
N SER A 485 10.66 -2.87 -4.23
CA SER A 485 9.68 -1.79 -4.29
C SER A 485 9.12 -1.54 -2.90
N GLY A 486 8.90 -0.28 -2.54
CA GLY A 486 8.35 0.12 -1.25
C GLY A 486 7.25 1.16 -1.36
N TRP A 487 6.23 1.05 -0.51
CA TRP A 487 5.12 1.98 -0.37
C TRP A 487 4.99 2.51 1.05
N LEU A 488 4.75 3.81 1.19
CA LEU A 488 4.47 4.48 2.45
C LEU A 488 3.31 5.46 2.24
N ARG A 489 2.34 5.46 3.15
CA ARG A 489 1.19 6.37 3.10
C ARG A 489 0.69 6.70 4.50
N GLY A 490 -0.12 7.75 4.62
CA GLY A 490 -0.84 8.04 5.85
C GLY A 490 0.09 8.48 6.98
N LEU A 491 1.16 9.22 6.68
CA LEU A 491 1.99 9.90 7.68
C LEU A 491 1.82 11.42 7.58
N PRO A 492 1.96 12.17 8.69
CA PRO A 492 2.07 13.62 8.64
C PRO A 492 3.23 14.03 7.73
N TRP A 493 3.10 15.17 7.05
CA TRP A 493 4.11 15.58 6.06
C TRP A 493 5.51 15.67 6.65
N ALA A 494 5.69 16.18 7.88
CA ALA A 494 7.00 16.29 8.50
C ALA A 494 7.72 14.94 8.57
N GLU A 495 7.00 13.89 8.97
CA GLU A 495 7.55 12.53 8.99
C GLU A 495 7.76 12.00 7.57
N THR A 496 6.82 12.21 6.64
CA THR A 496 6.97 11.82 5.23
C THR A 496 8.21 12.47 4.60
N GLU A 497 8.43 13.76 4.86
CA GLU A 497 9.57 14.54 4.37
C GLU A 497 10.89 13.93 4.83
N ASP A 498 10.98 13.50 6.09
CA ASP A 498 12.15 12.79 6.60
C ASP A 498 12.39 11.45 5.88
N ARG A 499 11.33 10.69 5.60
CA ARG A 499 11.47 9.42 4.85
C ARG A 499 11.91 9.68 3.42
N VAL A 500 11.35 10.68 2.75
CA VAL A 500 11.76 11.08 1.39
C VAL A 500 13.23 11.51 1.37
N ARG A 501 13.69 12.24 2.40
CA ARG A 501 15.10 12.62 2.55
C ARG A 501 15.99 11.40 2.71
N ILE A 502 15.65 10.47 3.61
CA ILE A 502 16.44 9.23 3.80
C ILE A 502 16.46 8.38 2.52
N VAL A 503 15.34 8.29 1.79
CA VAL A 503 15.29 7.60 0.49
C VAL A 503 16.23 8.27 -0.54
N GLY A 504 16.31 9.60 -0.57
CA GLY A 504 17.29 10.32 -1.37
C GLY A 504 18.74 9.92 -1.05
N TYR A 505 19.06 9.81 0.23
CA TYR A 505 20.37 9.32 0.67
C TYR A 505 20.60 7.85 0.28
N LEU A 506 19.57 7.00 0.35
CA LEU A 506 19.62 5.60 -0.09
C LEU A 506 19.94 5.47 -1.58
N PHE A 507 19.33 6.29 -2.44
CA PHE A 507 19.67 6.36 -3.88
C PHE A 507 21.17 6.64 -4.06
N ALA A 508 21.68 7.67 -3.38
CA ALA A 508 23.09 8.06 -3.48
C ALA A 508 24.04 6.95 -2.99
N ARG A 509 23.69 6.27 -1.89
CA ARG A 509 24.50 5.18 -1.32
C ARG A 509 24.50 3.95 -2.23
N LEU A 510 23.34 3.56 -2.76
CA LEU A 510 23.19 2.35 -3.59
C LEU A 510 23.71 2.50 -5.02
N ALA A 511 23.90 3.73 -5.50
CA ALA A 511 24.52 4.00 -6.80
C ALA A 511 26.05 3.77 -6.81
N ARG A 512 26.68 3.64 -5.62
CA ARG A 512 28.12 3.47 -5.45
C ARG A 512 28.43 2.06 -4.91
N PRO A 513 28.58 1.04 -5.76
CA PRO A 513 29.08 -0.26 -5.30
C PRO A 513 30.50 -0.10 -4.74
N GLY A 514 30.81 -0.81 -3.66
CA GLY A 514 32.20 -0.96 -3.21
C GLY A 514 33.03 -1.77 -4.21
N THR A 515 34.33 -1.95 -3.95
CA THR A 515 35.23 -2.76 -4.81
C THR A 515 34.79 -4.23 -4.94
N ALA A 516 33.96 -4.73 -4.00
CA ALA A 516 33.40 -6.07 -3.99
C ALA A 516 31.95 -6.15 -4.52
N GLY A 517 31.32 -5.03 -4.92
CA GLY A 517 29.90 -5.00 -5.29
C GLY A 517 28.97 -5.09 -4.07
N TRP A 518 27.75 -5.59 -4.29
CA TRP A 518 26.75 -5.85 -3.24
C TRP A 518 26.69 -7.35 -2.99
N GLU A 519 27.26 -7.81 -1.87
CA GLU A 519 27.30 -9.24 -1.50
C GLU A 519 26.16 -9.64 -0.57
N ARG A 520 25.64 -10.86 -0.74
CA ARG A 520 24.50 -11.37 0.06
C ARG A 520 24.83 -11.52 1.54
N SER A 521 26.07 -11.91 1.86
CA SER A 521 26.62 -12.01 3.22
C SER A 521 26.64 -10.66 3.96
N ALA A 522 26.66 -9.55 3.21
CA ALA A 522 26.78 -8.21 3.75
C ALA A 522 25.44 -7.46 3.88
N VAL A 523 24.30 -8.05 3.46
CA VAL A 523 23.00 -7.36 3.43
C VAL A 523 22.66 -6.70 4.77
N GLU A 524 22.61 -7.48 5.85
CA GLU A 524 22.22 -6.97 7.15
C GLU A 524 23.26 -5.99 7.74
N PRO A 525 24.58 -6.27 7.69
CA PRO A 525 25.61 -5.29 8.03
C PRO A 525 25.49 -3.96 7.27
N ASP A 526 25.19 -3.99 5.97
CA ASP A 526 25.03 -2.81 5.14
C ASP A 526 23.77 -2.01 5.52
N VAL A 527 22.67 -2.71 5.81
CA VAL A 527 21.45 -2.06 6.30
C VAL A 527 21.69 -1.40 7.65
N GLU A 528 22.32 -2.08 8.61
CA GLU A 528 22.66 -1.48 9.90
C GLU A 528 23.59 -0.27 9.76
N ALA A 529 24.63 -0.39 8.93
CA ALA A 529 25.56 0.71 8.67
C ALA A 529 24.83 1.92 8.07
N PHE A 530 23.91 1.69 7.13
CA PHE A 530 23.07 2.74 6.56
C PHE A 530 22.21 3.41 7.63
N MET A 531 21.49 2.62 8.44
CA MET A 531 20.61 3.15 9.48
C MET A 531 21.37 3.94 10.55
N ARG A 532 22.56 3.47 10.95
CA ARG A 532 23.45 4.21 11.86
C ARG A 532 23.89 5.56 11.29
N SER A 533 24.04 5.68 9.97
CA SER A 533 24.39 6.95 9.33
C SER A 533 23.21 7.91 9.15
N CYS A 534 21.98 7.45 9.40
CA CYS A 534 20.77 8.27 9.38
C CYS A 534 20.35 8.76 10.76
N ALA A 535 20.91 8.18 11.83
CA ALA A 535 20.73 8.60 13.22
C ALA A 535 21.74 9.70 13.58
#